data_AF-A0A3M1QQE0-F1
#
_entry.id   AF-A0A3M1QQE0-F1
#
_cell.length_a   1.000
_cell.length_b   1.000
_cell.length_c   1.000
_cell.angle_alpha   90.00
_cell.angle_beta   90.00
_cell.angle_gamma   90.00
#
_symmetry.space_group_name_H-M   'P 1'
#
loop_
_entity.id
_entity.type
_entity.pdbx_description
1 polymer ?
#
loop_
_entity_poly.entity_id
_entity_poly.type
_entity_poly.pdbx_seq_one_letter_code
_entity_poly.pdbx_strand_id
1 'polypeptide(L)'
;ELQAINSFLPWVQISEMAADQWARNLGIQVDVVELERTLFINRARDNEHQMAVWTNNGSSILYLFPRHAIPVDPTEAFMGPAFAQWFVSGGERGIEPTDPNLLRIYDLFNSLSGATEEERNAAVQEIWRILVDQQYGIGTVGQSSALMGVRVVSNDLANVPDRACIAQHCRTPGGMHPEQFFYTNPERREG
;
A
#
# COMPACT_ATOMS: atom_id res chain seq x y z
N GLU A 1 16.66 -9.07 -9.18
CA GLU A 1 16.77 -7.91 -8.28
C GLU A 1 15.46 -7.62 -7.57
N LEU A 2 15.56 -7.24 -6.30
CA LEU A 2 14.49 -6.67 -5.50
C LEU A 2 14.81 -5.20 -5.27
N GLN A 3 13.96 -4.32 -5.79
CA GLN A 3 14.13 -2.88 -5.62
C GLN A 3 13.56 -2.45 -4.27
N ALA A 4 14.35 -1.66 -3.53
CA ALA A 4 13.99 -1.12 -2.23
C ALA A 4 14.32 0.38 -2.19
N ILE A 5 13.65 1.11 -1.29
CA ILE A 5 13.95 2.53 -1.05
C ILE A 5 14.17 2.80 0.42
N ASN A 6 14.99 3.79 0.73
CA ASN A 6 15.07 4.32 2.09
C ASN A 6 13.96 5.37 2.29
N SER A 7 12.90 4.98 2.99
CA SER A 7 11.73 5.84 3.20
C SER A 7 11.10 5.59 4.57
N PHE A 8 9.87 5.09 4.64
CA PHE A 8 9.14 4.98 5.90
C PHE A 8 9.72 3.99 6.90
N LEU A 9 10.32 2.90 6.38
CA LEU A 9 10.95 1.84 7.15
C LEU A 9 12.28 1.48 6.45
N PRO A 10 13.20 0.80 7.15
CA PRO A 10 14.47 0.37 6.57
C PRO A 10 14.26 -0.82 5.61
N TRP A 11 13.61 -0.56 4.47
CA TRP A 11 13.20 -1.60 3.53
C TRP A 11 14.40 -2.38 2.96
N VAL A 12 15.52 -1.71 2.72
CA VAL A 12 16.76 -2.36 2.26
C VAL A 12 17.17 -3.48 3.22
N GLN A 13 17.29 -3.17 4.52
CA GLN A 13 17.74 -4.12 5.54
C GLN A 13 16.73 -5.26 5.75
N ILE A 14 15.43 -4.95 5.70
CA ILE A 14 14.37 -5.96 5.77
C ILE A 14 14.47 -6.92 4.57
N SER A 15 14.68 -6.38 3.37
CA SER A 15 14.84 -7.17 2.15
C SER A 15 16.12 -7.97 2.11
N GLU A 16 17.24 -7.45 2.62
CA GLU A 16 18.50 -8.20 2.75
C GLU A 16 18.35 -9.41 3.69
N MET A 17 17.63 -9.25 4.80
CA MET A 17 17.30 -10.35 5.70
C MET A 17 16.48 -11.43 4.98
N ALA A 18 15.46 -11.04 4.21
CA ALA A 18 14.65 -11.99 3.44
C ALA A 18 15.48 -12.68 2.35
N ALA A 19 16.33 -11.93 1.63
CA ALA A 19 17.22 -12.46 0.60
C ALA A 19 18.19 -13.49 1.16
N ASP A 20 18.81 -13.23 2.33
CA ASP A 20 19.69 -14.18 3.01
C ASP A 20 18.95 -15.47 3.41
N GLN A 21 17.73 -15.34 3.94
CA GLN A 21 16.89 -16.49 4.30
C GLN A 21 16.51 -17.32 3.08
N TRP A 22 16.15 -16.68 1.97
CA TRP A 22 15.80 -17.37 0.73
C TRP A 22 17.01 -18.04 0.09
N ALA A 23 18.18 -17.40 0.10
CA ALA A 23 19.41 -17.99 -0.40
C ALA A 23 19.81 -19.26 0.38
N ARG A 24 19.76 -19.19 1.72
CA ARG A 24 20.17 -20.32 2.58
C ARG A 24 19.19 -21.48 2.59
N ASN A 25 17.89 -21.20 2.58
CA ASN A 25 16.87 -22.22 2.82
C ASN A 25 16.19 -22.71 1.53
N LEU A 26 16.16 -21.89 0.48
CA LEU A 26 15.43 -22.16 -0.76
C LEU A 26 16.34 -22.19 -2.00
N GLY A 27 17.59 -21.75 -1.88
CA GLY A 27 18.51 -21.63 -3.02
C GLY A 27 18.14 -20.50 -3.98
N ILE A 28 17.33 -19.53 -3.54
CA ILE A 28 16.91 -18.38 -4.37
C ILE A 28 17.84 -17.21 -4.05
N GLN A 29 18.67 -16.81 -5.02
CA GLN A 29 19.48 -15.61 -4.91
C GLN A 29 18.66 -14.36 -5.26
N VAL A 30 18.71 -13.35 -4.40
CA VAL A 30 18.06 -12.06 -4.61
C VAL A 30 19.07 -10.94 -4.38
N ASP A 31 19.29 -10.13 -5.40
CA ASP A 31 20.10 -8.91 -5.28
C ASP A 31 19.17 -7.75 -4.85
N VAL A 32 19.40 -7.20 -3.66
CA VAL A 32 18.65 -6.04 -3.14
C VAL A 32 19.29 -4.77 -3.65
N VAL A 33 18.51 -3.91 -4.31
CA VAL A 33 18.99 -2.67 -4.92
C VAL A 33 18.27 -1.50 -4.29
N GLU A 34 19.03 -0.65 -3.58
CA GLU A 34 18.52 0.63 -3.09
C GLU A 34 18.42 1.63 -4.25
N LEU A 35 17.24 2.23 -4.40
CA LEU A 35 16.98 3.25 -5.41
C LEU A 35 16.49 4.55 -4.75
N GLU A 36 16.79 5.67 -5.39
CA GLU A 36 16.10 6.93 -5.13
C GLU A 36 14.60 6.78 -5.49
N ARG A 37 13.73 7.45 -4.73
CA ARG A 37 12.27 7.27 -4.80
C ARG A 37 11.69 7.49 -6.19
N THR A 38 12.06 8.56 -6.88
CA THR A 38 11.56 8.83 -8.23
C THR A 38 12.00 7.76 -9.22
N LEU A 39 13.25 7.29 -9.13
CA LEU A 39 13.73 6.19 -9.97
C LEU A 39 12.97 4.88 -9.69
N PHE A 40 12.77 4.53 -8.42
CA PHE A 40 11.99 3.35 -8.01
C PHE A 40 10.58 3.36 -8.61
N ILE A 41 9.86 4.47 -8.47
CA ILE A 41 8.48 4.59 -8.99
C ILE A 41 8.45 4.55 -10.52
N ASN A 42 9.40 5.21 -11.20
CA ASN A 42 9.45 5.19 -12.66
C ASN A 42 9.71 3.77 -13.19
N ARG A 43 10.70 3.05 -12.64
CA ARG A 43 10.96 1.66 -13.02
C ARG A 43 9.75 0.76 -12.77
N ALA A 44 9.07 0.94 -11.63
CA ALA A 44 7.85 0.21 -11.34
C ALA A 44 6.74 0.48 -12.36
N ARG A 45 6.47 1.76 -12.68
CA ARG A 45 5.45 2.14 -13.65
C ARG A 45 5.76 1.63 -15.06
N ASP A 46 7.04 1.63 -15.42
CA ASP A 46 7.52 1.25 -16.74
C ASP A 46 7.76 -0.29 -16.84
N ASN A 47 7.39 -1.04 -15.80
CA ASN A 47 7.49 -2.51 -15.71
C ASN A 47 8.95 -3.03 -15.86
N GLU A 48 9.91 -2.27 -15.32
CA GLU A 48 11.35 -2.55 -15.37
C GLU A 48 11.90 -3.11 -14.05
N HIS A 49 11.05 -3.75 -13.24
CA HIS A 49 11.40 -4.39 -11.98
C HIS A 49 10.97 -5.86 -11.96
N GLN A 50 11.69 -6.69 -11.20
CA GLN A 50 11.28 -8.08 -10.95
C GLN A 50 10.51 -8.20 -9.64
N MET A 51 11.00 -7.52 -8.59
CA MET A 51 10.36 -7.44 -7.28
C MET A 51 10.54 -6.04 -6.71
N ALA A 52 9.56 -5.60 -5.93
CA ALA A 52 9.60 -4.33 -5.21
C ALA A 52 9.05 -4.54 -3.79
N VAL A 53 9.66 -3.88 -2.81
CA VAL A 53 9.15 -3.84 -1.43
C VAL A 53 8.48 -2.50 -1.17
N TRP A 54 7.25 -2.56 -0.66
CA TRP A 54 6.48 -1.37 -0.29
C TRP A 54 5.55 -1.65 0.88
N THR A 55 4.96 -0.59 1.42
CA THR A 55 3.87 -0.71 2.39
C THR A 55 2.55 -1.05 1.69
N ASN A 56 1.71 -1.86 2.32
CA ASN A 56 0.35 -2.12 1.87
C ASN A 56 -0.69 -1.17 2.53
N ASN A 57 -0.26 0.03 2.96
CA ASN A 57 -1.16 0.99 3.62
C ASN A 57 -2.32 1.38 2.70
N GLY A 58 -3.51 1.58 3.28
CA GLY A 58 -4.73 2.01 2.59
C GLY A 58 -5.54 0.90 1.94
N SER A 59 -4.95 -0.26 1.64
CA SER A 59 -5.64 -1.36 0.93
C SER A 59 -6.81 -1.97 1.70
N SER A 60 -6.85 -1.81 3.03
CA SER A 60 -8.01 -2.20 3.86
C SER A 60 -9.32 -1.55 3.40
N ILE A 61 -9.25 -0.47 2.61
CA ILE A 61 -10.38 0.15 1.92
C ILE A 61 -10.13 0.07 0.41
N LEU A 62 -10.32 -1.13 -0.18
CA LEU A 62 -10.04 -1.38 -1.61
C LEU A 62 -10.76 -0.40 -2.55
N TYR A 63 -11.97 0.03 -2.22
CA TYR A 63 -12.71 1.00 -3.04
C TYR A 63 -11.99 2.35 -3.17
N LEU A 64 -11.21 2.75 -2.17
CA LEU A 64 -10.55 4.04 -2.12
C LEU A 64 -9.06 3.96 -2.49
N PHE A 65 -8.40 2.87 -2.14
CA PHE A 65 -6.96 2.70 -2.35
C PHE A 65 -6.60 1.26 -2.77
N PRO A 66 -6.97 0.83 -3.99
CA PRO A 66 -6.77 -0.55 -4.43
C PRO A 66 -5.35 -0.87 -4.89
N ARG A 67 -4.58 0.14 -5.32
CA ARG A 67 -3.34 -0.03 -6.12
C ARG A 67 -2.20 -0.79 -5.45
N HIS A 68 -2.19 -0.90 -4.11
CA HIS A 68 -1.23 -1.71 -3.38
C HIS A 68 -1.63 -3.19 -3.24
N ALA A 69 -2.87 -3.55 -3.59
CA ALA A 69 -3.39 -4.91 -3.45
C ALA A 69 -3.78 -5.53 -4.81
N ILE A 70 -4.36 -4.73 -5.71
CA ILE A 70 -4.80 -5.19 -7.04
C ILE A 70 -4.28 -4.24 -8.13
N PRO A 71 -3.88 -4.75 -9.30
CA PRO A 71 -3.32 -3.95 -10.39
C PRO A 71 -4.43 -3.26 -11.18
N VAL A 72 -5.06 -2.24 -10.60
CA VAL A 72 -6.13 -1.44 -11.27
C VAL A 72 -5.76 0.03 -11.44
N ASP A 73 -4.57 0.43 -11.00
CA ASP A 73 -4.02 1.77 -11.16
C ASP A 73 -2.50 1.68 -11.33
N PRO A 74 -1.93 2.11 -12.48
CA PRO A 74 -0.53 1.91 -12.81
C PRO A 74 0.45 2.78 -11.98
N THR A 75 -0.03 3.70 -11.14
CA THR A 75 0.84 4.63 -10.40
C THR A 75 1.76 3.90 -9.41
N GLU A 76 1.23 2.91 -8.68
CA GLU A 76 1.96 2.14 -7.65
C GLU A 76 1.55 0.65 -7.66
N ALA A 77 1.10 0.11 -8.80
CA ALA A 77 0.75 -1.31 -8.96
C ALA A 77 2.00 -2.20 -9.06
N PHE A 78 2.79 -2.27 -7.99
CA PHE A 78 4.07 -2.99 -7.95
C PHE A 78 3.97 -4.49 -8.29
N MET A 79 2.80 -5.10 -8.11
CA MET A 79 2.55 -6.51 -8.44
C MET A 79 2.24 -6.77 -9.92
N GLY A 80 1.91 -5.73 -10.70
CA GLY A 80 1.45 -5.90 -12.07
C GLY A 80 1.16 -4.58 -12.79
N PRO A 81 2.16 -3.73 -13.02
CA PRO A 81 1.94 -2.41 -13.61
C PRO A 81 1.41 -2.50 -15.04
N ALA A 82 1.88 -3.47 -15.84
CA ALA A 82 1.37 -3.71 -17.19
C ALA A 82 -0.08 -4.20 -17.21
N PHE A 83 -0.49 -5.00 -16.21
CA PHE A 83 -1.88 -5.42 -16.04
C PHE A 83 -2.78 -4.26 -15.61
N ALA A 84 -2.25 -3.35 -14.78
CA ALA A 84 -2.96 -2.12 -14.40
C ALA A 84 -3.14 -1.17 -15.58
N GLN A 85 -2.14 -1.04 -16.46
CA GLN A 85 -2.27 -0.28 -17.70
C GLN A 85 -3.36 -0.86 -18.61
N TRP A 86 -3.44 -2.19 -18.72
CA TRP A 86 -4.50 -2.86 -19.47
C TRP A 86 -5.88 -2.60 -18.89
N PHE A 87 -6.02 -2.73 -17.57
CA PHE A 87 -7.29 -2.46 -16.88
C PHE A 87 -7.76 -1.02 -17.09
N VAL A 88 -6.91 -0.02 -16.82
CA VAL A 88 -7.28 1.40 -16.91
C VAL A 88 -7.51 1.87 -18.35
N SER A 89 -6.82 1.27 -19.33
CA SER A 89 -7.00 1.62 -20.74
C SER A 89 -8.16 0.90 -21.42
N GLY A 90 -8.86 0.00 -20.73
CA GLY A 90 -9.87 -0.85 -21.36
C GLY A 90 -9.30 -1.79 -22.42
N GLY A 91 -8.02 -2.19 -22.25
CA GLY A 91 -7.33 -3.12 -23.13
C GLY A 91 -6.51 -2.51 -24.28
N GLU A 92 -6.50 -1.19 -24.44
CA GLU A 92 -5.74 -0.53 -25.52
C GLU A 92 -4.21 -0.52 -25.30
N ARG A 93 -3.76 -0.61 -24.04
CA ARG A 93 -2.35 -0.54 -23.65
C ARG A 93 -2.03 -1.59 -22.58
N GLY A 94 -0.75 -1.87 -22.35
CA GLY A 94 -0.34 -2.85 -21.34
C GLY A 94 -0.46 -4.29 -21.82
N ILE A 95 -0.62 -5.21 -20.88
CA ILE A 95 -0.69 -6.66 -21.14
C ILE A 95 -2.01 -7.19 -20.60
N GLU A 96 -2.74 -7.95 -21.41
CA GLU A 96 -3.95 -8.65 -20.97
C GLU A 96 -3.57 -9.78 -20.00
N PRO A 97 -4.16 -9.83 -18.79
CA PRO A 97 -3.92 -10.94 -17.89
C PRO A 97 -4.50 -12.23 -18.45
N THR A 98 -3.70 -13.29 -18.49
CA THR A 98 -4.17 -14.65 -18.80
C THR A 98 -4.63 -15.42 -17.56
N ASP A 99 -4.36 -14.89 -16.36
CA ASP A 99 -4.74 -15.51 -15.10
C ASP A 99 -6.25 -15.32 -14.85
N PRO A 100 -7.05 -16.41 -14.80
CA PRO A 100 -8.49 -16.32 -14.56
C PRO A 100 -8.83 -15.70 -13.21
N ASN A 101 -7.97 -15.83 -12.20
CA ASN A 101 -8.18 -15.24 -10.89
C ASN A 101 -8.02 -13.71 -10.94
N LEU A 102 -7.06 -13.21 -11.72
CA LEU A 102 -6.88 -11.77 -11.88
C LEU A 102 -8.02 -11.15 -12.69
N LEU A 103 -8.47 -11.83 -13.74
CA LEU A 103 -9.68 -11.44 -14.49
C LEU A 103 -10.91 -11.42 -13.57
N ARG A 104 -11.06 -12.42 -12.69
CA ARG A 104 -12.13 -12.44 -11.69
C ARG A 104 -12.06 -11.27 -10.71
N ILE A 105 -10.87 -10.89 -10.26
CA ILE A 105 -10.68 -9.70 -9.43
C ILE A 105 -11.17 -8.45 -10.15
N TYR A 106 -10.86 -8.30 -11.44
CA TYR A 106 -11.31 -7.15 -12.23
C TYR A 106 -12.83 -7.10 -12.37
N ASP A 107 -13.48 -8.23 -12.63
CA ASP A 107 -14.94 -8.31 -12.68
C ASP A 107 -15.58 -7.89 -11.35
N LEU A 108 -15.07 -8.44 -10.24
CA LEU A 108 -15.54 -8.12 -8.89
C LEU A 108 -15.34 -6.64 -8.58
N PHE A 109 -14.17 -6.09 -8.89
CA PHE A 109 -13.85 -4.70 -8.62
C PHE A 109 -14.73 -3.74 -9.45
N ASN A 110 -14.98 -4.05 -10.72
CA ASN A 110 -15.88 -3.28 -11.58
C ASN A 110 -17.33 -3.31 -11.09
N SER A 111 -17.79 -4.42 -10.50
CA SER A 111 -19.14 -4.53 -9.94
C SER A 111 -19.39 -3.71 -8.67
N LEU A 112 -18.34 -3.18 -8.01
CA LEU A 112 -18.50 -2.45 -6.76
C LEU A 112 -19.26 -1.12 -6.94
N SER A 113 -19.19 -0.53 -8.13
CA SER A 113 -19.91 0.69 -8.45
C SER A 113 -21.41 0.41 -8.57
N GLY A 114 -22.23 1.07 -7.75
CA GLY A 114 -23.68 0.86 -7.73
C GLY A 114 -24.16 -0.33 -6.90
N ALA A 115 -23.26 -1.21 -6.45
CA ALA A 115 -23.59 -2.30 -5.52
C ALA A 115 -24.02 -1.79 -4.13
N THR A 116 -24.86 -2.57 -3.46
CA THR A 116 -25.21 -2.41 -2.05
C THR A 116 -24.02 -2.70 -1.14
N GLU A 117 -24.10 -2.33 0.14
CA GLU A 117 -23.04 -2.61 1.11
C GLU A 117 -22.76 -4.11 1.25
N GLU A 118 -23.81 -4.94 1.29
CA GLU A 118 -23.70 -6.40 1.40
C GLU A 118 -22.98 -7.00 0.19
N GLU A 119 -23.38 -6.61 -1.02
CA GLU A 119 -22.74 -7.05 -2.27
C GLU A 119 -21.27 -6.59 -2.34
N ARG A 120 -20.96 -5.36 -1.93
CA ARG A 120 -19.57 -4.86 -1.88
C ARG A 120 -18.73 -5.66 -0.91
N ASN A 121 -19.25 -5.95 0.28
CA ASN A 121 -18.54 -6.71 1.30
C ASN A 121 -18.24 -8.14 0.80
N ALA A 122 -19.22 -8.81 0.18
CA ALA A 122 -19.03 -10.13 -0.40
C ALA A 122 -17.97 -10.13 -1.53
N ALA A 123 -18.05 -9.16 -2.44
CA ALA A 123 -17.07 -9.03 -3.54
C ALA A 123 -15.65 -8.74 -3.02
N VAL A 124 -15.50 -7.84 -2.04
CA VAL A 124 -14.20 -7.52 -1.43
C VAL A 124 -13.62 -8.72 -0.68
N GLN A 125 -14.43 -9.48 0.06
CA GLN A 125 -13.97 -10.71 0.72
C GLN A 125 -13.46 -11.73 -0.28
N GLU A 126 -14.15 -11.89 -1.40
CA GLU A 126 -13.74 -12.79 -2.47
C GLU A 126 -12.44 -12.34 -3.14
N ILE A 127 -12.26 -11.03 -3.39
CA ILE A 127 -10.98 -10.47 -3.87
C ILE A 127 -9.86 -10.82 -2.89
N TRP A 128 -10.05 -10.58 -1.59
CA TRP A 128 -9.03 -10.91 -0.59
C TRP A 128 -8.72 -12.40 -0.50
N ARG A 129 -9.73 -13.27 -0.64
CA ARG A 129 -9.54 -14.72 -0.71
C ARG A 129 -8.61 -15.08 -1.87
N ILE A 130 -8.88 -14.55 -3.07
CA ILE A 130 -8.04 -14.78 -4.26
C ILE A 130 -6.62 -14.26 -4.02
N LEU A 131 -6.46 -13.05 -3.47
CA LEU A 131 -5.14 -12.48 -3.18
C LEU A 131 -4.30 -13.36 -2.24
N VAL A 132 -4.96 -13.92 -1.21
CA VAL A 132 -4.32 -14.86 -0.27
C VAL A 132 -4.02 -16.20 -0.94
N ASP A 133 -4.89 -16.74 -1.78
CA ASP A 133 -4.66 -18.02 -2.42
C ASP A 133 -3.56 -17.94 -3.50
N GLN A 134 -3.48 -16.82 -4.23
CA GLN A 134 -2.57 -16.65 -5.38
C GLN A 134 -1.22 -15.99 -5.04
N GLN A 135 -1.11 -15.32 -3.88
CA GLN A 135 0.14 -14.70 -3.42
C GLN A 135 0.75 -13.69 -4.43
N TYR A 136 -0.08 -12.88 -5.10
CA TYR A 136 0.40 -11.80 -5.99
C TYR A 136 1.28 -10.76 -5.27
N GLY A 137 1.16 -10.68 -3.95
CA GLY A 137 2.11 -10.01 -3.07
C GLY A 137 2.43 -10.89 -1.87
N ILE A 138 3.67 -10.79 -1.38
CA ILE A 138 4.14 -11.56 -0.22
C ILE A 138 4.19 -10.61 0.98
N GLY A 139 3.25 -10.78 1.91
CA GLY A 139 3.24 -10.04 3.17
C GLY A 139 4.26 -10.60 4.16
N THR A 140 4.96 -9.73 4.88
CA THR A 140 5.91 -10.12 5.94
C THR A 140 5.29 -9.94 7.33
N VAL A 141 5.06 -8.69 7.73
CA VAL A 141 4.43 -8.30 9.00
C VAL A 141 3.52 -7.09 8.78
N GLY A 142 2.51 -6.92 9.65
CA GLY A 142 1.54 -5.82 9.56
C GLY A 142 1.15 -5.28 10.93
N GLN A 143 0.39 -4.17 10.94
CA GLN A 143 -0.12 -3.51 12.15
C GLN A 143 0.96 -3.11 13.18
N SER A 144 2.18 -2.85 12.73
CA SER A 144 3.28 -2.36 13.57
C SER A 144 3.19 -0.85 13.77
N SER A 145 3.48 -0.38 14.99
CA SER A 145 3.59 1.04 15.28
C SER A 145 4.77 1.72 14.59
N ALA A 146 5.72 0.95 14.05
CA ALA A 146 6.91 1.44 13.37
C ALA A 146 6.56 2.27 12.12
N LEU A 147 5.44 1.98 11.45
CA LEU A 147 4.98 2.72 10.29
C LEU A 147 3.82 3.65 10.67
N MET A 148 4.13 4.92 10.93
CA MET A 148 3.16 5.99 11.26
C MET A 148 2.31 5.76 12.53
N GLY A 149 2.57 4.73 13.33
CA GLY A 149 1.73 4.37 14.47
C GLY A 149 2.07 5.07 15.80
N VAL A 150 3.17 5.82 15.86
CA VAL A 150 3.55 6.62 17.04
C VAL A 150 3.18 8.08 16.82
N ARG A 151 2.46 8.65 17.80
CA ARG A 151 2.10 10.07 17.84
C ARG A 151 2.74 10.69 19.08
N VAL A 152 3.35 11.85 18.91
CA VAL A 152 3.92 12.64 20.01
C VAL A 152 3.09 13.90 20.14
N VAL A 153 2.53 14.12 21.33
CA VAL A 153 1.68 15.27 21.64
C VAL A 153 2.27 15.95 22.88
N SER A 154 2.36 17.27 22.85
CA SER A 154 2.79 18.04 24.03
C SER A 154 1.75 17.90 25.14
N ASN A 155 2.20 17.80 26.39
CA ASN A 155 1.31 17.87 27.56
C ASN A 155 0.51 19.17 27.63
N ASP A 156 0.99 20.23 26.97
CA ASP A 156 0.33 21.52 26.90
C ASP A 156 -0.63 21.66 25.70
N LEU A 157 -0.78 20.64 24.85
CA LEU A 157 -1.67 20.70 23.68
C LEU A 157 -2.93 19.86 23.93
N ALA A 158 -4.08 20.52 23.98
CA ALA A 158 -5.38 19.90 24.22
C ALA A 158 -6.19 19.73 22.94
N ASN A 159 -7.27 18.96 23.07
CA ASN A 159 -8.22 18.59 22.02
C ASN A 159 -7.62 17.73 20.90
N VAL A 160 -6.51 17.04 21.19
CA VAL A 160 -5.95 16.01 20.31
C VAL A 160 -6.62 14.67 20.63
N PRO A 161 -7.19 13.95 19.66
CA PRO A 161 -7.91 12.70 19.93
C PRO A 161 -6.98 11.56 20.34
N ASP A 162 -7.37 10.82 21.38
CA ASP A 162 -6.65 9.64 21.87
C ASP A 162 -6.46 8.58 20.79
N ARG A 163 -7.47 8.41 19.93
CA ARG A 163 -7.45 7.50 18.77
C ARG A 163 -7.62 8.31 17.49
N ALA A 164 -6.67 8.14 16.58
CA ALA A 164 -6.73 8.74 15.25
C ALA A 164 -6.55 7.64 14.21
N CYS A 165 -7.26 7.76 13.10
CA CYS A 165 -6.95 6.98 11.93
C CYS A 165 -5.62 7.45 11.32
N ILE A 166 -4.75 6.49 11.02
CA ILE A 166 -3.44 6.72 10.41
C ILE A 166 -3.43 6.06 9.05
N ALA A 167 -3.70 6.85 8.01
CA ALA A 167 -3.64 6.39 6.63
C ALA A 167 -3.71 7.58 5.68
N GLN A 168 -3.31 7.35 4.42
CA GLN A 168 -3.47 8.36 3.37
C GLN A 168 -4.92 8.82 3.22
N HIS A 169 -5.89 7.89 3.28
CA HIS A 169 -7.31 8.24 3.17
C HIS A 169 -7.84 9.05 4.36
N CYS A 170 -7.22 8.90 5.52
CA CYS A 170 -7.53 9.69 6.71
C CYS A 170 -6.82 11.05 6.72
N ARG A 171 -6.05 11.35 5.65
CA ARG A 171 -5.33 12.61 5.43
C ARG A 171 -4.49 13.02 6.64
N THR A 172 -3.90 12.07 7.36
CA THR A 172 -3.14 12.31 8.59
C THR A 172 -2.15 13.48 8.42
N PRO A 173 -2.17 14.53 9.26
CA PRO A 173 -2.95 14.67 10.49
C PRO A 173 -4.36 15.30 10.35
N GLY A 174 -4.79 15.67 9.14
CA GLY A 174 -6.06 16.37 8.88
C GLY A 174 -7.31 15.66 9.42
N GLY A 175 -7.38 14.33 9.42
CA GLY A 175 -8.49 13.59 10.03
C GLY A 175 -8.59 13.73 11.56
N MET A 176 -7.60 14.35 12.21
CA MET A 176 -7.63 14.68 13.63
C MET A 176 -8.20 16.08 13.90
N HIS A 177 -8.54 16.84 12.85
CA HIS A 177 -9.02 18.23 12.96
C HIS A 177 -8.05 19.16 13.72
N PRO A 178 -6.80 19.33 13.24
CA PRO A 178 -5.81 20.14 13.92
C PRO A 178 -6.22 21.61 14.11
N GLU A 179 -7.16 22.10 13.30
CA GLU A 179 -7.80 23.42 13.47
C GLU A 179 -8.55 23.59 14.81
N GLN A 180 -8.85 22.48 15.50
CA GLN A 180 -9.51 22.48 16.80
C GLN A 180 -8.53 22.32 17.96
N PHE A 181 -7.24 22.12 17.70
CA PHE A 181 -6.23 21.97 18.75
C PHE A 181 -5.94 23.31 19.40
N PHE A 182 -5.67 23.32 20.71
CA PHE A 182 -5.32 24.55 21.42
C PHE A 182 -4.34 24.27 22.55
N TYR A 183 -3.43 25.21 22.80
CA TYR A 183 -2.55 25.11 23.97
C TYR A 183 -3.32 25.35 25.26
N THR A 184 -3.08 24.58 26.31
CA THR A 184 -3.65 24.80 27.65
C THR A 184 -2.90 25.89 28.41
N ASN A 185 -1.58 26.03 28.16
CA ASN A 185 -0.76 27.10 28.71
C ASN A 185 -1.11 28.45 28.03
N PRO A 186 -1.58 29.46 28.79
CA PRO A 186 -1.89 30.79 28.27
C PRO A 186 -0.73 31.46 27.52
N GLU A 187 0.51 31.32 28.00
CA GLU A 187 1.70 31.95 27.39
C GLU A 187 1.98 31.43 25.97
N ARG A 188 1.46 30.25 25.62
CA ARG A 188 1.62 29.64 24.29
C ARG A 188 0.43 29.89 23.35
N ARG A 189 -0.63 30.57 23.81
CA ARG A 189 -1.80 30.90 22.97
C ARG A 189 -1.63 32.18 22.15
N GLU A 190 -0.72 33.06 22.58
CA GLU A 190 -0.59 34.43 22.06
C GLU A 190 0.60 34.60 21.09
N GLY A 191 1.28 33.51 20.74
CA GLY A 191 2.44 33.49 19.83
C GLY A 191 2.12 33.11 18.40
#